data_AF-A0A7J4B8B2-F1
#
_entry.id   AF-A0A7J4B8B2-F1
#
_cell.length_a   1.000
_cell.length_b   1.000
_cell.length_c   1.000
_cell.angle_alpha   90.00
_cell.angle_beta   90.00
_cell.angle_gamma   90.00
#
_symmetry.space_group_name_H-M   'P 1'
#
loop_
_entity.id
_entity.type
_entity.pdbx_description
1 polymer ?
#
loop_
_entity_poly.entity_id
_entity_poly.type
_entity_poly.pdbx_seq_one_letter_code
_entity_poly.pdbx_strand_id
1 'polypeptide(L)' 'MSKLKVTGIAGRFGARYGSSLRKKWKEIMEKRYSDVTCPFCKARVTMKRLSVGVWQCPK' A
#
# COMPACT_ATOMS: atom_id res chain seq x y z
N MET A 1 21.52 5.27 -2.78
CA MET A 1 21.02 3.90 -2.57
C MET A 1 19.79 3.94 -1.67
N SER A 2 18.63 3.50 -2.14
CA SER A 2 17.42 3.43 -1.30
C SER A 2 17.65 2.44 -0.15
N LYS A 3 17.60 2.93 1.10
CA LYS A 3 17.93 2.18 2.33
C LYS A 3 17.11 0.89 2.58
N LEU A 4 16.13 0.57 1.73
CA LEU A 4 15.16 -0.52 1.94
C LEU A 4 14.82 -1.27 0.63
N LYS A 5 15.81 -1.57 -0.23
CA LYS A 5 15.58 -2.27 -1.52
C LYS A 5 14.78 -3.57 -1.38
N VAL A 6 14.96 -4.31 -0.29
CA VAL A 6 14.26 -5.58 -0.03
C VAL A 6 12.95 -5.36 0.74
N THR A 7 13.00 -4.58 1.81
CA THR A 7 11.90 -4.47 2.79
C THR A 7 10.83 -3.45 2.42
N GLY A 8 11.14 -2.43 1.62
CA GLY A 8 10.18 -1.40 1.19
C GLY A 8 9.38 -0.80 2.34
N ILE A 9 8.06 -0.71 2.18
CA ILE A 9 7.12 -0.16 3.19
C ILE A 9 7.11 -0.95 4.51
N ALA A 10 7.48 -2.23 4.50
CA ALA A 10 7.59 -3.05 5.70
C ALA A 10 8.88 -2.76 6.52
N GLY A 11 9.76 -1.87 6.04
CA GLY A 11 10.96 -1.43 6.76
C GLY A 11 10.65 -0.80 8.12
N ARG A 12 9.47 -0.19 8.29
CA ARG A 12 9.02 0.44 9.55
C ARG A 12 8.95 -0.51 10.74
N PHE A 13 8.89 -1.82 10.50
CA PHE A 13 8.83 -2.82 11.57
C PHE A 13 10.20 -3.18 12.14
N GLY A 14 11.31 -2.86 11.46
CA GLY A 14 12.65 -3.27 11.86
C GLY A 14 12.81 -4.79 11.85
N ALA A 15 13.45 -5.33 12.90
CA ALA A 15 13.69 -6.77 13.05
C ALA A 15 12.47 -7.58 13.53
N ARG A 16 11.36 -6.91 13.88
CA ARG A 16 10.17 -7.54 14.47
C ARG A 16 9.36 -8.36 13.46
N TYR A 17 8.59 -9.32 13.97
CA TYR A 17 7.56 -10.10 13.25
C TYR A 17 8.06 -11.08 12.17
N GLY A 18 9.38 -11.25 11.99
CA GLY A 18 9.94 -12.19 11.02
C GLY A 18 9.80 -11.75 9.56
N SER A 19 10.42 -12.49 8.63
CA SER A 19 10.47 -12.11 7.21
C SER A 19 9.17 -12.45 6.45
N SER A 20 8.60 -13.64 6.69
CA SER A 20 7.41 -14.14 5.98
C SER A 20 6.18 -13.26 6.18
N LEU A 21 5.90 -12.85 7.43
CA LEU A 21 4.77 -11.97 7.74
C LEU A 21 4.94 -10.57 7.13
N ARG A 22 6.17 -10.03 7.19
CA ARG A 22 6.47 -8.71 6.60
C ARG A 22 6.32 -8.71 5.09
N LYS A 23 6.67 -9.79 4.39
CA LYS A 23 6.48 -9.93 2.93
C LYS A 23 4.99 -9.91 2.56
N LYS A 24 4.16 -10.73 3.23
CA LYS A 24 2.70 -10.75 3.00
C LYS A 24 2.06 -9.38 3.28
N TRP A 25 2.46 -8.74 4.37
CA TRP A 25 1.96 -7.41 4.73
C TRP A 25 2.37 -6.34 3.70
N LYS A 26 3.62 -6.38 3.22
CA LYS A 26 4.14 -5.48 2.17
C LYS A 26 3.27 -5.56 0.92
N GLU A 27 2.99 -6.76 0.41
CA GLU A 27 2.18 -6.97 -0.80
C GLU A 27 0.78 -6.35 -0.69
N ILE A 28 0.12 -6.50 0.46
CA ILE A 28 -1.21 -5.92 0.71
C ILE A 28 -1.15 -4.39 0.74
N MET A 29 -0.10 -3.82 1.34
CA MET A 29 0.02 -2.37 1.48
C MET A 29 0.47 -1.69 0.20
N GLU A 30 1.33 -2.33 -0.59
CA GLU A 30 1.68 -1.85 -1.92
C GLU A 30 0.45 -1.79 -2.83
N LYS A 31 -0.43 -2.80 -2.78
CA LYS A 31 -1.74 -2.76 -3.47
C LYS A 31 -2.68 -1.69 -2.93
N ARG A 32 -2.61 -1.35 -1.64
CA ARG A 32 -3.42 -0.27 -1.05
C ARG A 32 -3.00 1.11 -1.54
N TYR A 33 -1.69 1.34 -1.64
CA TYR A 33 -1.13 2.63 -2.05
C TYR A 33 -0.88 2.72 -3.56
N SER A 34 -1.14 1.65 -4.33
CA SER A 34 -1.07 1.70 -5.79
C SER A 34 -2.18 2.54 -6.38
N ASP A 35 -1.90 3.20 -7.50
CA ASP A 35 -2.91 3.97 -8.21
C ASP A 35 -3.91 3.07 -8.91
N VAL A 36 -5.19 3.33 -8.66
CA VAL A 36 -6.33 2.61 -9.23
C VAL A 36 -7.12 3.58 -10.10
N THR A 37 -7.63 3.09 -11.22
CA THR A 37 -8.52 3.88 -12.07
C THR A 37 -9.88 3.99 -11.40
N CYS A 38 -10.34 5.21 -11.13
CA CYS A 38 -11.66 5.44 -10.58
C CYS A 38 -12.74 5.08 -11.62
N PRO A 39 -13.75 4.24 -11.27
CA PRO A 39 -14.79 3.85 -12.22
C PRO A 39 -15.68 5.02 -12.65
N PHE A 40 -15.77 6.08 -11.84
CA PHE A 40 -16.62 7.25 -12.12
C PHE A 40 -15.88 8.33 -12.92
N CYS A 41 -14.77 8.84 -12.38
CA CYS A 41 -14.05 9.96 -13.01
C CYS A 41 -12.94 9.53 -14.00
N LYS A 42 -12.71 8.21 -14.17
CA LYS A 42 -11.70 7.57 -15.04
C LYS A 42 -10.25 8.02 -14.79
N ALA A 43 -10.01 8.85 -13.79
CA ALA A 43 -8.68 9.27 -13.42
C ALA A 43 -7.95 8.13 -12.70
N ARG A 44 -6.67 7.97 -13.03
CA ARG A 44 -5.76 7.09 -12.30
C ARG A 44 -5.30 7.83 -11.05
N VAL A 45 -5.79 7.41 -9.89
CA VAL A 45 -5.58 8.09 -8.61
C VAL A 45 -5.31 7.09 -7.51
N THR A 46 -4.54 7.50 -6.51
CA THR A 46 -4.44 6.75 -5.26
C THR A 46 -5.75 6.92 -4.48
N MET A 47 -6.58 5.88 -4.43
CA MET A 47 -7.84 5.91 -3.68
C MET A 47 -7.57 6.15 -2.18
N LYS A 48 -8.28 7.10 -1.57
CA LYS A 48 -8.20 7.35 -0.13
C LYS A 48 -9.10 6.36 0.60
N ARG A 49 -8.54 5.55 1.49
CA ARG A 49 -9.32 4.61 2.32
C ARG A 49 -9.95 5.37 3.50
N LEU A 50 -11.28 5.39 3.57
CA LEU A 50 -12.01 5.96 4.71
C LEU A 50 -12.17 4.93 5.83
N SER A 51 -12.59 3.70 5.49
CA SER A 51 -12.80 2.62 6.45
C SER A 51 -12.49 1.26 5.83
N VAL A 52 -12.84 0.17 6.52
CA VAL A 52 -12.71 -1.18 5.95
C VAL A 52 -13.72 -1.33 4.82
N GLY A 53 -13.25 -1.59 3.59
CA GLY A 53 -14.10 -1.76 2.42
C GLY A 53 -14.57 -0.46 1.75
N VAL A 54 -14.52 0.69 2.43
CA VAL A 54 -14.95 1.98 1.87
C VAL A 54 -13.75 2.80 1.39
N TRP A 55 -13.79 3.19 0.11
CA TRP A 55 -12.77 3.98 -0.57
C TRP A 55 -13.39 5.22 -1.19
N GLN A 56 -12.65 6.32 -1.16
CA GLN A 56 -13.05 7.60 -1.70
C GLN A 56 -12.06 8.05 -2.78
N CYS A 57 -12.61 8.46 -3.92
CA CYS A 57 -11.84 9.14 -4.95
C CYS A 57 -11.40 10.52 -4.41
N PRO A 58 -10.09 10.85 -4.45
CA PRO A 58 -9.60 12.15 -4.00
C PRO A 58 -9.84 13.28 -5.02
N LYS A 59 -10.21 12.93 -6.25
CA LYS A 59 -10.48 13.83 -7.36
C LYS A 59 -11.96 14.18 -7.40
#